data_AF-A0A401U210-F1
#
_entry.id   AF-A0A401U210-F1
#
_cell.length_a   1.000
_cell.length_b   1.000
_cell.length_c   1.000
_cell.angle_alpha   90.00
_cell.angle_beta   90.00
_cell.angle_gamma   90.00
#
_symmetry.space_group_name_H-M   'P 1'
#
loop_
_entity.id
_entity.type
_entity.pdbx_description
1 polymer ?
#
loop_
_entity_poly.entity_id
_entity_poly.type
_entity_poly.pdbx_seq_one_letter_code
_entity_poly.pdbx_strand_id
1 'polypeptide(L)'
;MYDVGEHGAVCDVGEHGAVYDVGEHGAVYDVGEHGAVYDVGEHGAVCDVGQHGAVHDVGEYGAVYDVGEHGAVYDAGEHGAVYDVGGHGAV
;
A
#
# COMPACT_ATOMS: atom_id res chain seq x y z
N MET A 1 5.48 -7.26 -7.16
CA MET A 1 5.45 -8.63 -6.60
C MET A 1 4.01 -9.15 -6.42
N TYR A 2 3.79 -10.45 -6.20
CA TYR A 2 2.47 -11.04 -5.89
C TYR A 2 2.61 -12.09 -4.76
N ASP A 3 1.86 -11.95 -3.67
CA ASP A 3 1.76 -12.94 -2.59
C ASP A 3 0.29 -13.26 -2.25
N VAL A 4 0.03 -14.52 -1.87
CA VAL A 4 -1.29 -14.99 -1.41
C VAL A 4 -1.11 -16.04 -0.34
N GLY A 5 -1.66 -15.78 0.85
CA GLY A 5 -1.60 -16.72 1.95
C GLY A 5 -2.34 -16.17 3.17
N GLU A 6 -2.51 -17.01 4.20
CA GLU A 6 -3.12 -16.56 5.45
C GLU A 6 -2.29 -15.43 6.12
N HIS A 7 -0.97 -15.49 5.93
CA HIS A 7 0.00 -14.48 6.34
C HIS A 7 0.92 -14.11 5.16
N GLY A 8 1.02 -12.82 4.85
CA GLY A 8 1.85 -12.27 3.79
C GLY A 8 2.78 -11.16 4.29
N ALA A 9 3.97 -11.07 3.71
CA ALA A 9 4.86 -9.93 3.91
C ALA A 9 5.65 -9.67 2.65
N VAL A 10 5.40 -8.52 2.04
CA VAL A 10 5.80 -8.22 0.67
C VAL A 10 6.65 -6.96 0.67
N CYS A 11 7.85 -7.05 0.09
CA CYS A 11 8.78 -5.94 -0.01
C CYS A 11 9.33 -5.82 -1.43
N ASP A 12 9.03 -4.70 -2.11
CA ASP A 12 9.55 -4.39 -3.43
C ASP A 12 10.37 -3.10 -3.39
N VAL A 13 11.48 -3.08 -4.13
CA VAL A 13 12.38 -1.93 -4.20
C VAL A 13 12.94 -1.84 -5.62
N GLY A 14 12.64 -0.75 -6.32
CA GLY A 14 13.12 -0.52 -7.68
C GLY A 14 12.55 0.75 -8.30
N GLU A 15 13.07 1.18 -9.46
CA GLU A 15 12.52 2.38 -10.14
C GLU A 15 11.03 2.21 -10.50
N HIS A 16 10.63 0.99 -10.84
CA HIS A 16 9.26 0.64 -11.21
C HIS A 16 8.82 -0.63 -10.49
N GLY A 17 7.67 -0.58 -9.83
CA GLY A 17 7.12 -1.69 -9.04
C GLY A 17 5.60 -1.75 -9.15
N ALA A 18 5.05 -2.96 -8.97
CA ALA A 18 3.63 -3.15 -8.74
C ALA A 18 3.47 -4.32 -7.78
N VAL A 19 2.92 -4.04 -6.60
CA VAL A 19 2.83 -4.98 -5.49
C VAL A 19 1.39 -5.34 -5.21
N TYR A 20 1.16 -6.64 -5.06
CA TYR A 20 -0.15 -7.21 -4.76
C TYR A 20 0.02 -8.22 -3.62
N ASP A 21 -0.67 -8.02 -2.51
CA ASP A 21 -0.76 -8.95 -1.39
C ASP A 21 -2.23 -9.26 -1.08
N VAL A 22 -2.50 -10.51 -0.73
CA VAL A 22 -3.84 -10.97 -0.33
C VAL A 22 -3.72 -12.00 0.78
N GLY A 23 -4.30 -11.70 1.95
CA GLY A 23 -4.26 -12.61 3.10
C GLY A 23 -5.13 -12.17 4.26
N GLU A 24 -5.24 -12.98 5.32
CA GLU A 24 -5.91 -12.50 6.54
C GLU A 24 -5.04 -11.46 7.26
N HIS A 25 -3.73 -11.66 7.24
CA HIS A 25 -2.75 -10.77 7.82
C HIS A 25 -1.63 -10.43 6.83
N GLY A 26 -1.43 -9.15 6.55
CA GLY A 26 -0.47 -8.68 5.53
C GLY A 26 0.39 -7.52 6.01
N ALA A 27 1.58 -7.39 5.42
CA ALA A 27 2.36 -6.18 5.49
C ALA A 27 3.06 -5.93 4.15
N VAL A 28 2.76 -4.79 3.53
CA VAL A 28 3.28 -4.42 2.22
C VAL A 28 4.19 -3.21 2.34
N TYR A 29 5.37 -3.30 1.73
CA TYR A 29 6.34 -2.23 1.63
C TYR A 29 6.81 -2.08 0.18
N ASP A 30 6.55 -0.94 -0.44
CA ASP A 30 7.05 -0.60 -1.77
C ASP A 30 7.88 0.69 -1.72
N VAL A 31 8.98 0.70 -2.46
CA VAL A 31 9.86 1.87 -2.59
C VAL A 31 10.33 1.99 -4.03
N GLY A 32 9.95 3.06 -4.71
CA GLY A 32 10.34 3.28 -6.11
C GLY A 32 9.99 4.65 -6.67
N GLU A 33 10.49 5.01 -7.86
CA GLU A 33 10.03 6.26 -8.49
C GLU A 33 8.58 6.14 -8.94
N HIS A 34 8.19 4.97 -9.44
CA HIS A 34 6.86 4.66 -9.92
C HIS A 34 6.35 3.34 -9.33
N GLY A 35 5.28 3.39 -8.55
CA GLY A 35 4.72 2.23 -7.83
C GLY A 35 3.21 2.09 -7.96
N ALA A 36 2.70 0.89 -7.74
CA ALA A 36 1.29 0.66 -7.47
C ALA A 36 1.15 -0.47 -6.46
N VAL A 37 0.52 -0.18 -5.33
CA VAL A 37 0.36 -1.12 -4.22
C VAL A 37 -1.11 -1.47 -4.05
N TYR A 38 -1.38 -2.77 -3.97
CA TYR A 38 -2.69 -3.33 -3.69
C TYR A 38 -2.56 -4.34 -2.55
N ASP A 39 -3.24 -4.07 -1.43
CA ASP A 39 -3.32 -4.99 -0.30
C ASP A 39 -4.78 -5.29 0.01
N VAL A 40 -5.07 -6.56 0.33
CA VAL A 40 -6.40 -7.01 0.69
C VAL A 40 -6.30 -8.01 1.85
N GLY A 41 -6.87 -7.67 3.00
CA GLY A 41 -6.91 -8.57 4.14
C GLY A 41 -7.69 -8.10 5.36
N GLU A 42 -7.94 -8.96 6.34
CA GLU A 42 -8.60 -8.52 7.58
C GLU A 42 -7.74 -7.55 8.38
N HIS A 43 -6.43 -7.79 8.41
CA HIS A 43 -5.44 -7.01 9.14
C HIS A 43 -4.23 -6.69 8.26
N GLY A 44 -3.99 -5.41 7.96
CA GLY A 44 -2.94 -4.99 7.03
C GLY A 44 -2.12 -3.80 7.50
N ALA A 45 -0.89 -3.68 6.97
CA ALA A 45 -0.13 -2.44 7.03
C ALA A 45 0.56 -2.20 5.70
N VAL A 46 0.23 -1.09 5.06
CA VAL A 46 0.77 -0.71 3.75
C VAL A 46 1.65 0.51 3.90
N CYS A 47 2.86 0.42 3.35
CA CYS A 47 3.75 1.56 3.18
C CYS A 47 4.21 1.65 1.73
N ASP A 48 3.94 2.78 1.09
CA ASP A 48 4.45 3.12 -0.24
C ASP A 48 5.27 4.42 -0.16
N VAL A 49 6.42 4.42 -0.83
CA VAL A 49 7.30 5.60 -0.89
C VAL A 49 7.81 5.76 -2.31
N GLY A 50 7.40 6.84 -2.97
CA GLY A 50 7.84 7.11 -4.33
C GLY A 50 7.59 8.51 -4.85
N GLN A 51 7.91 8.77 -6.13
CA GLN A 51 7.52 10.05 -6.75
C GLN A 51 6.10 9.99 -7.29
N HIS A 52 5.74 8.85 -7.88
CA HIS A 52 4.48 8.59 -8.52
C HIS A 52 3.92 7.23 -8.04
N GLY A 53 2.76 7.24 -7.39
CA GLY A 53 2.24 6.02 -6.75
C GLY A 53 0.72 5.92 -6.75
N ALA A 54 0.20 4.71 -6.59
CA ALA A 54 -1.20 4.51 -6.23
C ALA A 54 -1.30 3.39 -5.21
N VAL A 55 -1.92 3.68 -4.07
CA VAL A 55 -2.12 2.73 -2.98
C VAL A 55 -3.60 2.41 -2.86
N HIS A 56 -3.92 1.11 -2.87
CA HIS A 56 -5.25 0.58 -2.60
C HIS A 56 -5.17 -0.46 -1.49
N ASP A 57 -5.66 -0.11 -0.31
CA ASP A 57 -5.78 -1.01 0.83
C ASP A 57 -7.26 -1.30 1.10
N VAL A 58 -7.59 -2.57 1.33
CA VAL A 58 -8.94 -3.02 1.66
C VAL A 58 -8.87 -4.01 2.81
N GLY A 59 -9.47 -3.65 3.94
CA GLY A 59 -9.49 -4.54 5.09
C GLY A 59 -10.43 -4.17 6.20
N GLU A 60 -10.41 -4.94 7.28
CA GLU A 60 -11.21 -4.62 8.47
C GLU A 60 -10.40 -3.71 9.41
N TYR A 61 -9.10 -4.01 9.58
CA TYR A 61 -8.16 -3.23 10.37
C TYR A 61 -6.86 -2.96 9.62
N GLY A 62 -6.32 -1.74 9.69
CA GLY A 62 -5.01 -1.50 9.10
C GLY A 62 -4.49 -0.08 9.16
N ALA A 63 -3.29 0.12 8.62
CA ALA A 63 -2.71 1.45 8.49
C ALA A 63 -2.05 1.60 7.11
N VAL A 64 -2.37 2.70 6.44
CA VAL A 64 -1.78 3.09 5.17
C VAL A 64 -0.88 4.29 5.38
N TYR A 65 0.37 4.16 4.92
CA TYR A 65 1.35 5.24 4.89
C TYR A 65 1.84 5.42 3.45
N ASP A 66 1.45 6.52 2.80
CA ASP A 66 1.92 6.85 1.45
C ASP A 66 2.71 8.16 1.49
N VAL A 67 3.86 8.16 0.82
CA VAL A 67 4.70 9.34 0.64
C VAL A 67 5.09 9.44 -0.83
N GLY A 68 4.60 10.48 -1.50
CA GLY A 68 5.08 10.80 -2.84
C GLY A 68 4.60 12.11 -3.43
N GLU A 69 5.28 12.61 -4.47
CA GLU A 69 4.89 13.90 -5.07
C GLU A 69 3.51 13.83 -5.73
N HIS A 70 3.19 12.71 -6.37
CA HIS A 70 1.98 12.49 -7.14
C HIS A 70 1.41 11.10 -6.85
N GLY A 71 0.14 11.01 -6.48
CA GLY A 71 -0.47 9.69 -6.29
C GLY A 71 -1.89 9.73 -5.78
N ALA A 72 -2.48 8.55 -5.60
CA ALA A 72 -3.78 8.42 -4.98
C ALA A 72 -3.75 7.30 -3.96
N VAL A 73 -4.30 7.59 -2.78
CA VAL A 73 -4.50 6.61 -1.73
C VAL A 73 -5.98 6.31 -1.63
N TYR A 74 -6.30 5.03 -1.60
CA TYR A 74 -7.62 4.53 -1.29
C TYR A 74 -7.50 3.50 -0.18
N ASP A 75 -8.14 3.77 0.95
CA ASP A 75 -8.24 2.85 2.07
C ASP A 75 -9.73 2.58 2.35
N ALA A 76 -10.10 1.30 2.32
CA ALA A 76 -11.42 0.82 2.69
C ALA A 76 -11.40 -0.04 3.97
N GLY A 77 -10.74 0.46 5.02
CA GLY A 77 -10.76 -0.04 6.40
C GLY A 77 -12.01 0.34 7.21
N GLU A 78 -12.59 -0.59 7.99
CA GLU A 78 -13.51 -0.20 9.09
C GLU A 78 -12.75 0.49 10.23
N HIS A 79 -11.53 0.01 10.51
CA HIS A 79 -10.70 0.43 11.63
C HIS A 79 -9.26 0.66 11.17
N GLY A 80 -8.98 1.86 10.64
CA GLY A 80 -7.63 2.18 10.19
C GLY A 80 -7.30 3.66 10.17
N ALA A 81 -6.02 3.94 9.96
CA ALA A 81 -5.50 5.29 9.79
C ALA A 81 -4.77 5.41 8.46
N VAL A 82 -5.16 6.42 7.69
CA VAL A 82 -4.47 6.81 6.47
C VAL A 82 -3.58 8.01 6.76
N TYR A 83 -2.32 7.91 6.33
CA TYR A 83 -1.40 9.02 6.30
C TYR A 83 -0.81 9.14 4.89
N ASP A 84 -1.30 10.12 4.14
CA ASP A 84 -0.81 10.47 2.80
C ASP A 84 -0.04 11.80 2.88
N VAL A 85 1.21 11.78 2.41
CA VAL A 85 2.03 12.97 2.23
C VAL A 85 2.42 13.11 0.77
N GLY A 86 1.72 14.02 0.08
CA GLY A 86 2.06 14.37 -1.29
C GLY A 86 1.71 15.77 -1.74
N GLY A 87 2.43 16.25 -2.76
CA GLY A 87 2.27 17.60 -3.31
C GLY A 87 1.05 17.72 -4.23
N HIS A 88 0.65 16.62 -4.87
CA HIS A 88 -0.37 16.56 -5.91
C HIS A 88 -1.16 15.24 -5.90
N GLY A 89 -1.51 14.74 -4.72
CA GLY A 89 -2.29 13.51 -4.56
C GLY A 89 -3.68 13.70 -3.96
N ALA A 90 -4.50 12.65 -4.05
CA ALA A 90 -5.83 12.59 -3.46
C ALA A 90 -5.93 11.37 -2.52
N VAL A 91 -6.58 11.60 -1.37
CA VAL A 91 -6.97 10.60 -0.37
C VAL A 91 -8.48 10.44 -0.40
#